data_AF-A0A2V9MJ94-F1
#
_entry.id   AF-A0A2V9MJ94-F1
#
_cell.length_a   1.000
_cell.length_b   1.000
_cell.length_c   1.000
_cell.angle_alpha   90.00
_cell.angle_beta   90.00
_cell.angle_gamma   90.00
#
_symmetry.space_group_name_H-M   'P 1'
#
loop_
_entity.id
_entity.type
_entity.pdbx_description
1 polymer ?
#
loop_
_entity_poly.entity_id
_entity_poly.type
_entity_poly.pdbx_seq_one_letter_code
_entity_poly.pdbx_strand_id
1 'polypeptide(L)'
;EEPLIRHKIGPYGQDPPTFTSRTSGAELRYALEQALRFRRPAAVMIDEAQHLTKMASGRKLSDQLDSLKSLANLTGCVHVLIGTYGLLPCRNLSAQLSRRSIDIHFRRYRADDPKDVEAFQRVIFSFQRQLPLAEEPQLWRDWEYCYARSIGCVGVLKDWFTRGLAAALETCAPTLTREHLEKYSWSTDQCEKMAQETLEGESALTEKKEARPRLLMLLGLEPKPGLTDSGATAEIRGMTAPRQRSRRGRGRVGERSPVRDAIGSLCQNAG
;
A
#
# COMPACT_ATOMS: atom_id res chain seq x y z
N GLU A 1 -2.52 -22.56 14.49
CA GLU A 1 -3.42 -23.25 13.54
C GLU A 1 -4.05 -22.20 12.63
N GLU A 2 -3.86 -22.32 11.30
CA GLU A 2 -4.49 -21.41 10.35
C GLU A 2 -6.00 -21.70 10.22
N PRO A 3 -6.88 -20.74 10.56
CA PRO A 3 -8.33 -20.97 10.61
C PRO A 3 -8.98 -21.26 9.25
N LEU A 4 -8.24 -21.12 8.14
CA LEU A 4 -8.77 -21.24 6.77
C LEU A 4 -8.54 -22.60 6.10
N ILE A 5 -7.81 -23.52 6.74
CA ILE A 5 -7.56 -24.88 6.23
C ILE A 5 -8.78 -25.77 6.45
N ARG A 6 -9.45 -25.69 7.61
CA ARG A 6 -10.62 -26.52 7.95
C ARG A 6 -11.86 -26.25 7.08
N HIS A 7 -11.87 -25.15 6.35
CA HIS A 7 -12.93 -24.77 5.40
C HIS A 7 -12.52 -24.93 3.92
N LYS A 8 -11.45 -25.69 3.62
CA LYS A 8 -11.16 -26.13 2.24
C LYS A 8 -12.11 -27.25 1.84
N ILE A 9 -13.39 -26.94 1.74
CA ILE A 9 -14.40 -27.85 1.17
C ILE A 9 -14.28 -27.72 -0.34
N GLY A 10 -13.88 -28.78 -1.04
CA GLY A 10 -13.96 -28.85 -2.49
C GLY A 10 -15.42 -28.72 -2.94
N PRO A 11 -15.69 -28.31 -4.19
CA PRO A 11 -17.06 -28.36 -4.70
C PRO A 11 -17.64 -29.76 -4.47
N TYR A 12 -18.86 -29.84 -3.91
CA TYR A 12 -19.56 -31.08 -3.59
C TYR A 12 -19.02 -31.94 -2.43
N GLY A 13 -18.28 -31.36 -1.47
CA GLY A 13 -17.81 -32.11 -0.29
C GLY A 13 -16.64 -33.04 -0.56
N GLN A 14 -15.95 -32.85 -1.68
CA GLN A 14 -14.70 -33.54 -1.98
C GLN A 14 -13.55 -32.93 -1.17
N ASP A 15 -12.61 -33.79 -0.77
CA ASP A 15 -11.36 -33.36 -0.16
C ASP A 15 -10.65 -32.37 -1.09
N PRO A 16 -10.03 -31.31 -0.54
CA PRO A 16 -9.32 -30.34 -1.35
C PRO A 16 -8.17 -31.03 -2.11
N PRO A 17 -7.88 -30.60 -3.35
CA PRO A 17 -6.82 -31.19 -4.14
C PRO A 17 -5.49 -31.13 -3.36
N THR A 18 -4.84 -32.28 -3.21
CA THR A 18 -3.53 -32.39 -2.57
C THR A 18 -2.47 -31.90 -3.56
N PHE A 19 -1.94 -30.71 -3.32
CA PHE A 19 -0.86 -30.16 -4.13
C PHE A 19 0.47 -30.84 -3.80
N THR A 20 1.13 -31.39 -4.81
CA THR A 20 2.51 -31.90 -4.71
C THR A 20 3.46 -30.95 -5.45
N SER A 21 4.77 -31.13 -5.30
CA SER A 21 5.79 -30.38 -6.06
C SER A 21 5.70 -30.57 -7.57
N ARG A 22 4.88 -31.51 -8.06
CA ARG A 22 4.66 -31.81 -9.49
C ARG A 22 3.32 -31.29 -10.02
N THR A 23 2.57 -30.53 -9.23
CA THR A 23 1.29 -29.95 -9.64
C THR A 23 1.50 -29.01 -10.84
N SER A 24 0.70 -29.18 -11.88
CA SER A 24 0.76 -28.31 -13.05
C SER A 24 0.23 -26.91 -12.75
N GLY A 25 0.72 -25.90 -13.50
CA GLY A 25 0.22 -24.53 -13.38
C GLY A 25 -1.29 -24.40 -13.67
N ALA A 26 -1.84 -25.28 -14.52
CA ALA A 26 -3.26 -25.31 -14.85
C ALA A 26 -4.12 -25.77 -13.65
N GLU A 27 -3.68 -26.78 -12.91
CA GLU A 27 -4.37 -27.25 -11.70
C GLU A 27 -4.34 -26.20 -10.58
N LEU A 28 -3.18 -25.54 -10.38
CA LEU A 28 -3.05 -24.43 -9.43
C LEU A 28 -3.98 -23.27 -9.80
N ARG A 29 -4.03 -22.92 -11.09
CA ARG A 29 -4.93 -21.88 -11.59
C ARG A 29 -6.39 -22.24 -11.36
N TYR A 30 -6.81 -23.46 -11.72
CA TYR A 30 -8.18 -23.92 -11.50
C TYR A 30 -8.56 -23.89 -10.03
N ALA A 31 -7.68 -24.35 -9.14
CA ALA A 31 -7.93 -24.32 -7.71
C ALA A 31 -8.04 -22.89 -7.16
N LEU A 32 -7.20 -21.97 -7.62
CA LEU A 32 -7.29 -20.56 -7.27
C LEU A 32 -8.63 -19.96 -7.75
N GLU A 33 -9.03 -20.25 -8.99
CA GLU A 33 -10.31 -19.80 -9.54
C GLU A 33 -11.50 -20.31 -8.72
N GLN A 34 -11.52 -21.61 -8.37
CA GLN A 34 -12.57 -22.17 -7.52
C GLN A 34 -12.56 -21.53 -6.13
N ALA A 35 -11.37 -21.37 -5.52
CA ALA A 35 -11.24 -20.74 -4.22
C ALA A 35 -11.82 -19.32 -4.22
N LEU A 36 -11.50 -18.50 -5.22
CA LEU A 36 -12.01 -17.15 -5.33
C LEU A 36 -13.52 -17.13 -5.62
N ARG A 37 -14.01 -18.01 -6.49
CA ARG A 37 -15.43 -18.10 -6.86
C ARG A 37 -16.33 -18.48 -5.68
N PHE A 38 -15.90 -19.46 -4.87
CA PHE A 38 -16.71 -19.96 -3.76
C PHE A 38 -16.51 -19.13 -2.48
N ARG A 39 -15.30 -18.66 -2.20
CA ARG A 39 -15.01 -17.86 -0.99
C ARG A 39 -15.43 -16.39 -1.12
N ARG A 40 -15.50 -15.87 -2.36
CA ARG A 40 -15.90 -14.50 -2.69
C ARG A 40 -15.24 -13.44 -1.79
N PRO A 41 -13.90 -13.42 -1.71
CA PRO A 41 -13.23 -12.40 -0.92
C PRO A 41 -13.51 -11.02 -1.50
N ALA A 42 -13.52 -10.00 -0.64
CA ALA A 42 -13.69 -8.61 -1.06
C ALA A 42 -12.55 -8.14 -1.98
N ALA A 43 -11.33 -8.62 -1.73
CA ALA A 43 -10.17 -8.37 -2.57
C ALA A 43 -9.11 -9.47 -2.42
N VAL A 44 -8.24 -9.60 -3.43
CA VAL A 44 -6.98 -10.34 -3.39
C VAL A 44 -5.84 -9.32 -3.36
N MET A 45 -5.01 -9.39 -2.32
CA MET A 45 -3.84 -8.52 -2.17
C MET A 45 -2.58 -9.30 -2.54
N ILE A 46 -1.76 -8.73 -3.42
CA ILE A 46 -0.45 -9.27 -3.80
C ILE A 46 0.58 -8.25 -3.37
N ASP A 47 1.32 -8.59 -2.31
CA ASP A 47 2.46 -7.80 -1.86
C ASP A 47 3.70 -8.13 -2.70
N GLU A 48 4.65 -7.19 -2.74
CA GLU A 48 5.87 -7.28 -3.55
C GLU A 48 5.59 -7.58 -5.04
N ALA A 49 4.47 -7.06 -5.56
CA ALA A 49 3.97 -7.34 -6.90
C ALA A 49 4.94 -6.92 -8.03
N GLN A 50 5.95 -6.09 -7.75
CA GLN A 50 7.03 -5.82 -8.69
C GLN A 50 7.80 -7.09 -9.09
N HIS A 51 7.71 -8.19 -8.35
CA HIS A 51 8.29 -9.46 -8.82
C HIS A 51 7.64 -9.98 -10.09
N LEU A 52 6.39 -9.61 -10.38
CA LEU A 52 5.74 -9.91 -11.66
C LEU A 52 6.50 -9.25 -12.83
N THR A 53 7.16 -8.11 -12.60
CA THR A 53 7.92 -7.39 -13.65
C THR A 53 9.33 -7.95 -13.88
N LYS A 54 9.86 -8.75 -12.95
CA LYS A 54 11.22 -9.31 -13.00
C LYS A 54 11.34 -10.54 -13.92
N MET A 55 10.84 -10.45 -15.15
CA MET A 55 10.97 -11.51 -16.15
C MET A 55 11.96 -11.13 -17.25
N ALA A 56 12.69 -12.14 -17.77
CA ALA A 56 13.71 -11.96 -18.82
C ALA A 56 13.17 -11.45 -20.19
N SER A 57 11.86 -11.21 -20.35
CA SER A 57 11.27 -10.72 -21.61
C SER A 57 9.96 -9.95 -21.37
N GLY A 58 9.80 -8.80 -22.03
CA GLY A 58 8.58 -7.99 -21.98
C GLY A 58 7.33 -8.67 -22.53
N ARG A 59 7.46 -9.63 -23.46
CA ARG A 59 6.31 -10.43 -23.95
C ARG A 59 5.70 -11.25 -22.82
N LYS A 60 6.55 -11.88 -22.00
CA LYS A 60 6.12 -12.67 -20.84
C LYS A 60 5.44 -11.82 -19.77
N LEU A 61 5.85 -10.56 -19.63
CA LEU A 61 5.23 -9.61 -18.71
C LEU A 61 3.79 -9.23 -19.16
N SER A 62 3.56 -9.00 -20.45
CA SER A 62 2.20 -8.80 -20.99
C SER A 62 1.32 -10.01 -20.72
N ASP A 63 1.82 -11.22 -20.98
CA ASP A 63 1.08 -12.47 -20.79
C ASP A 63 0.69 -12.69 -19.32
N GLN A 64 1.56 -12.30 -18.37
CA GLN A 64 1.26 -12.36 -16.94
C GLN A 64 0.15 -11.38 -16.54
N LEU A 65 0.19 -10.15 -17.05
CA LEU A 65 -0.85 -9.16 -16.75
C LEU A 65 -2.19 -9.53 -17.38
N ASP A 66 -2.19 -10.11 -18.57
CA ASP A 66 -3.40 -10.67 -19.19
C ASP A 66 -3.94 -11.87 -18.41
N SER A 67 -3.06 -12.67 -17.80
CA SER A 67 -3.46 -13.75 -16.89
C SER A 67 -4.15 -13.22 -15.63
N LEU A 68 -3.60 -12.17 -15.01
CA LEU A 68 -4.20 -11.51 -13.85
C LEU A 68 -5.55 -10.86 -14.20
N LYS A 69 -5.64 -10.23 -15.38
CA LYS A 69 -6.89 -9.68 -15.93
C LYS A 69 -7.95 -10.75 -16.12
N SER A 70 -7.55 -11.87 -16.74
CA SER A 70 -8.43 -13.02 -16.95
C SER A 70 -8.96 -13.53 -15.61
N LEU A 71 -8.08 -13.68 -14.61
CA LEU A 71 -8.47 -14.09 -13.26
C LEU A 71 -9.45 -13.11 -12.60
N ALA A 72 -9.17 -11.80 -12.66
CA ALA A 72 -10.05 -10.77 -12.12
C ALA A 72 -11.43 -10.77 -12.78
N ASN A 73 -11.50 -10.90 -14.12
CA ASN A 73 -12.76 -10.95 -14.84
C ASN A 73 -13.56 -12.24 -14.54
N LEU A 74 -12.89 -13.39 -14.49
CA LEU A 74 -13.54 -14.68 -14.24
C LEU A 74 -14.09 -14.79 -12.81
N THR A 75 -13.33 -14.27 -11.84
CA THR A 75 -13.69 -14.37 -10.42
C THR A 75 -14.56 -13.21 -9.93
N GLY A 76 -14.56 -12.09 -10.66
CA GLY A 76 -15.20 -10.85 -10.23
C GLY A 76 -14.53 -10.21 -9.01
N CYS A 77 -13.33 -10.67 -8.62
CA CYS A 77 -12.63 -10.19 -7.43
C CYS A 77 -11.70 -9.03 -7.77
N VAL A 78 -11.65 -8.02 -6.89
CA VAL A 78 -10.71 -6.90 -6.99
C VAL A 78 -9.31 -7.40 -6.64
N HIS A 79 -8.33 -7.15 -7.52
CA HIS A 79 -6.93 -7.49 -7.28
C HIS A 79 -6.16 -6.21 -6.97
N VAL A 80 -5.52 -6.17 -5.81
CA VAL A 80 -4.71 -5.06 -5.32
C VAL A 80 -3.25 -5.46 -5.40
N LEU A 81 -2.50 -4.81 -6.29
CA LEU A 81 -1.06 -5.00 -6.43
C LEU A 81 -0.34 -3.95 -5.58
N ILE A 82 0.44 -4.40 -4.61
CA ILE A 82 1.22 -3.57 -3.70
C ILE A 82 2.69 -3.82 -4.01
N GLY A 83 3.49 -2.77 -4.09
CA GLY A 83 4.89 -2.93 -4.41
C GLY A 83 5.63 -1.61 -4.57
N THR A 84 6.91 -1.73 -4.91
CA THR A 84 7.78 -0.58 -5.16
C THR A 84 7.52 0.02 -6.55
N TYR A 85 8.24 1.09 -6.88
CA TYR A 85 8.23 1.67 -8.22
C TYR A 85 8.62 0.69 -9.34
N GLY A 86 9.20 -0.48 -9.02
CA GLY A 86 9.39 -1.57 -9.97
C GLY A 86 8.08 -2.13 -10.57
N LEU A 87 6.92 -1.79 -9.99
CA LEU A 87 5.60 -2.12 -10.51
C LEU A 87 5.11 -1.15 -11.60
N LEU A 88 5.72 0.04 -11.73
CA LEU A 88 5.29 1.06 -12.70
C LEU A 88 5.18 0.59 -14.15
N PRO A 89 6.00 -0.36 -14.66
CA PRO A 89 5.80 -0.91 -15.99
C PRO A 89 4.39 -1.49 -16.20
N CYS A 90 3.78 -2.11 -15.16
CA CYS A 90 2.43 -2.68 -15.23
C CYS A 90 1.33 -1.66 -15.54
N ARG A 91 1.54 -0.39 -15.19
CA ARG A 91 0.58 0.70 -15.41
C ARG A 91 0.26 0.91 -16.90
N ASN A 92 1.28 0.82 -17.75
CA ASN A 92 1.21 1.26 -19.15
C ASN A 92 1.24 0.10 -20.16
N LEU A 93 1.30 -1.15 -19.70
CA LEU A 93 1.50 -2.30 -20.58
C LEU A 93 0.28 -2.70 -21.42
N SER A 94 -0.93 -2.28 -21.03
CA SER A 94 -2.12 -2.49 -21.86
C SER A 94 -3.11 -1.35 -21.68
N ALA A 95 -3.47 -0.69 -22.79
CA ALA A 95 -4.55 0.31 -22.82
C ALA A 95 -5.92 -0.26 -22.39
N GLN A 96 -6.07 -1.58 -22.36
CA GLN A 96 -7.26 -2.25 -21.83
C GLN A 96 -7.21 -2.39 -20.31
N LEU A 97 -6.02 -2.56 -19.73
CA LEU A 97 -5.79 -2.61 -18.29
C LEU A 97 -5.86 -1.22 -17.66
N SER A 98 -5.24 -0.23 -18.29
CA SER A 98 -5.19 1.15 -17.75
C SER A 98 -6.57 1.77 -17.55
N ARG A 99 -7.60 1.33 -18.29
CA ARG A 99 -9.00 1.80 -18.12
C ARG A 99 -9.72 1.21 -16.91
N ARG A 100 -9.21 0.12 -16.33
CA ARG A 100 -9.85 -0.62 -15.22
C ARG A 100 -8.97 -0.70 -13.98
N SER A 101 -7.72 -0.25 -14.09
CA SER A 101 -6.79 -0.12 -12.98
C SER A 101 -6.86 1.27 -12.39
N ILE A 102 -6.70 1.35 -11.07
CA ILE A 102 -6.55 2.60 -10.34
C ILE A 102 -5.18 2.58 -9.70
N ASP A 103 -4.37 3.59 -9.99
CA ASP A 103 -3.07 3.75 -9.36
C ASP A 103 -3.23 4.57 -8.08
N ILE A 104 -2.68 4.08 -6.97
CA ILE A 104 -2.63 4.82 -5.71
C ILE A 104 -1.16 4.95 -5.33
N HIS A 105 -0.66 6.18 -5.35
CA HIS A 105 0.73 6.48 -5.05
C HIS A 105 0.89 6.88 -3.58
N PHE A 106 1.48 5.99 -2.79
CA PHE A 106 1.90 6.29 -1.42
C PHE A 106 3.30 6.89 -1.43
N ARG A 107 3.37 8.23 -1.44
CA ARG A 107 4.63 8.99 -1.45
C ARG A 107 5.33 8.94 -0.09
N ARG A 108 6.65 9.07 -0.12
CA ARG A 108 7.45 9.41 1.07
C ARG A 108 7.17 10.84 1.51
N TYR A 109 7.53 11.16 2.75
CA TYR A 109 7.54 12.55 3.20
C TYR A 109 8.65 13.32 2.50
N ARG A 110 8.36 14.54 2.07
CA ARG A 110 9.30 15.42 1.38
C ARG A 110 9.82 16.55 2.27
N ALA A 111 11.13 16.76 2.28
CA ALA A 111 11.75 17.87 3.02
C ALA A 111 11.46 19.25 2.41
N ASP A 112 11.06 19.33 1.13
CA ASP A 112 10.72 20.58 0.47
C ASP A 112 9.24 20.98 0.60
N ASP A 113 8.41 20.14 1.25
CA ASP A 113 7.03 20.49 1.63
C ASP A 113 6.94 20.67 3.16
N PRO A 114 6.66 21.88 3.66
CA PRO A 114 6.53 22.15 5.10
C PRO A 114 5.50 21.27 5.80
N LYS A 115 4.42 20.87 5.12
CA LYS A 115 3.40 19.98 5.71
C LYS A 115 3.91 18.56 5.90
N ASP A 116 4.71 18.08 4.95
CA ASP A 116 5.34 16.77 5.06
C ASP A 116 6.42 16.76 6.13
N VAL A 117 7.20 17.85 6.28
CA VAL A 117 8.17 17.98 7.38
C VAL A 117 7.47 17.89 8.72
N GLU A 118 6.38 18.65 8.92
CA GLU A 118 5.61 18.59 10.16
C GLU A 118 5.05 17.18 10.42
N ALA A 119 4.47 16.55 9.40
CA ALA A 119 3.92 15.21 9.51
C ALA A 119 5.01 14.16 9.81
N PHE A 120 6.20 14.28 9.22
CA PHE A 120 7.34 13.40 9.49
C PHE A 120 7.88 13.55 10.91
N GLN A 121 7.98 14.79 11.42
CA GLN A 121 8.32 15.03 12.83
C GLN A 121 7.32 14.38 13.78
N ARG A 122 6.01 14.44 13.47
CA ARG A 122 4.98 13.74 14.24
C ARG A 122 5.12 12.23 14.20
N VAL A 123 5.57 11.65 13.09
CA VAL A 123 5.88 10.21 13.00
C VAL A 123 7.03 9.86 13.93
N ILE A 124 8.15 10.60 13.90
CA ILE A 124 9.29 10.39 14.80
C ILE A 124 8.83 10.50 16.26
N PHE A 125 8.07 11.55 16.58
CA PHE A 125 7.53 11.78 17.91
C PHE A 125 6.59 10.64 18.35
N SER A 126 5.80 10.09 17.44
CA SER A 126 4.92 8.96 17.74
C SER A 126 5.71 7.68 18.00
N PHE A 127 6.81 7.47 17.28
CA PHE A 127 7.69 6.31 17.48
C PHE A 127 8.45 6.39 18.81
N GLN A 128 9.05 7.53 19.15
CA GLN A 128 9.79 7.65 20.42
C GLN A 128 8.91 7.38 21.63
N ARG A 129 7.64 7.82 21.61
CA ARG A 129 6.68 7.62 22.70
C ARG A 129 6.27 6.16 22.90
N GLN A 130 6.52 5.32 21.91
CA GLN A 130 6.23 3.89 21.95
C GLN A 130 7.47 3.06 22.30
N LEU A 131 8.63 3.69 22.48
CA LEU A 131 9.84 2.96 22.86
C LEU A 131 9.73 2.51 24.33
N PRO A 132 9.91 1.21 24.62
CA PRO A 132 9.82 0.67 25.98
C PRO A 132 11.13 0.88 26.75
N LEU A 133 11.55 2.14 26.89
CA LEU A 133 12.78 2.55 27.59
C LEU A 133 12.44 3.36 28.84
N ALA A 134 13.36 3.41 29.80
CA ALA A 134 13.14 4.11 31.07
C ALA A 134 12.99 5.62 30.87
N GLU A 135 13.75 6.18 29.92
CA GLU A 135 13.77 7.60 29.61
C GLU A 135 13.41 7.81 28.12
N GLU A 136 12.45 8.70 27.87
CA GLU A 136 11.99 9.02 26.51
C GLU A 136 13.06 9.81 25.74
N PRO A 137 13.53 9.33 24.57
CA PRO A 137 14.53 10.03 23.78
C PRO A 137 13.92 11.22 23.03
N GLN A 138 14.71 12.27 22.81
CA GLN A 138 14.27 13.47 22.09
C GLN A 138 14.59 13.39 20.59
N LEU A 139 14.23 12.28 19.94
CA LEU A 139 14.60 11.97 18.55
C LEU A 139 14.05 12.99 17.55
N TRP A 140 12.87 13.54 17.82
CA TRP A 140 12.22 14.52 16.94
C TRP A 140 13.03 15.82 16.76
N ARG A 141 13.91 16.17 17.71
CA ARG A 141 14.77 17.36 17.60
C ARG A 141 15.78 17.23 16.47
N ASP A 142 16.13 16.00 16.12
CA ASP A 142 17.12 15.65 15.12
C ASP A 142 16.47 15.04 13.87
N TRP A 143 15.32 15.60 13.51
CA TRP A 143 14.49 15.08 12.44
C TRP A 143 15.20 15.10 11.08
N GLU A 144 16.09 16.07 10.83
CA GLU A 144 16.84 16.16 9.58
C GLU A 144 17.76 14.96 9.39
N TYR A 145 18.44 14.52 10.45
CA TYR A 145 19.25 13.31 10.41
C TYR A 145 18.38 12.07 10.24
N CYS A 146 17.27 12.01 10.99
CA CYS A 146 16.32 10.91 10.86
C CYS A 146 15.78 10.81 9.42
N TYR A 147 15.49 11.95 8.81
CA TYR A 147 15.04 12.09 7.45
C TYR A 147 16.13 11.65 6.46
N ALA A 148 17.35 12.16 6.58
CA ALA A 148 18.46 11.84 5.69
C ALA A 148 18.75 10.33 5.65
N ARG A 149 18.72 9.66 6.81
CA ARG A 149 19.00 8.22 6.93
C ARG A 149 17.81 7.32 6.58
N SER A 150 16.60 7.86 6.50
CA SER A 150 15.39 7.12 6.12
C SER A 150 14.78 7.53 4.79
N ILE A 151 15.36 8.54 4.12
CA ILE A 151 14.87 9.19 2.89
C ILE A 151 13.41 9.68 2.96
N GLY A 152 12.87 9.88 4.17
CA GLY A 152 11.46 10.22 4.38
C GLY A 152 10.51 9.00 4.33
N CYS A 153 11.05 7.79 4.26
CA CYS A 153 10.29 6.53 4.28
C CYS A 153 10.12 6.01 5.71
N VAL A 154 8.87 5.96 6.19
CA VAL A 154 8.54 5.54 7.56
C VAL A 154 8.93 4.10 7.85
N GLY A 155 8.83 3.20 6.86
CA GLY A 155 9.29 1.81 7.01
C GLY A 155 10.78 1.72 7.32
N VAL A 156 11.61 2.43 6.54
CA VAL A 156 13.07 2.49 6.73
C VAL A 156 13.42 3.09 8.10
N LEU A 157 12.71 4.15 8.49
CA LEU A 157 12.87 4.78 9.81
C LEU A 157 12.54 3.80 10.94
N LYS A 158 11.41 3.10 10.85
CA LYS A 158 10.96 2.13 11.84
C LYS A 158 11.97 1.00 12.01
N ASP A 159 12.40 0.38 10.90
CA ASP A 159 13.36 -0.74 10.94
C ASP A 159 14.70 -0.30 11.54
N TRP A 160 15.14 0.92 11.24
CA TRP A 160 16.34 1.49 11.85
C TRP A 160 16.17 1.74 13.35
N PHE A 161 15.06 2.34 13.78
CA PHE A 161 14.78 2.56 15.21
C PHE A 161 14.65 1.24 15.96
N THR A 162 14.07 0.21 15.36
CA THR A 162 14.00 -1.14 15.95
C THR A 162 15.39 -1.74 16.16
N ARG A 163 16.31 -1.59 15.19
CA ARG A 163 17.72 -2.03 15.36
C ARG A 163 18.44 -1.27 16.47
N GLY A 164 18.28 0.05 16.51
CA GLY A 164 18.85 0.87 17.58
C GLY A 164 18.28 0.52 18.96
N LEU A 165 16.98 0.29 19.05
CA LEU A 165 16.30 -0.14 20.28
C LEU A 165 16.83 -1.49 20.77
N ALA A 166 16.98 -2.48 19.87
CA ALA A 166 17.53 -3.79 20.24
C ALA A 166 18.92 -3.63 20.91
N ALA A 167 19.78 -2.79 20.33
CA ALA A 167 21.09 -2.52 20.90
C ALA A 167 21.06 -1.77 22.24
N ALA A 168 20.14 -0.80 22.41
CA ALA A 168 19.95 -0.11 23.68
C ALA A 168 19.48 -1.08 24.78
N LEU A 169 18.60 -2.03 24.44
CA LEU A 169 18.13 -3.04 25.38
C LEU A 169 19.24 -4.04 25.74
N GLU A 170 20.07 -4.46 24.78
CA GLU A 170 21.21 -5.35 25.01
C GLU A 170 22.24 -4.76 25.99
N THR A 171 22.43 -3.43 25.95
CA THR A 171 23.36 -2.72 26.84
C THR A 171 22.69 -2.18 28.11
N CYS A 172 21.40 -2.48 28.32
CA CYS A 172 20.58 -1.93 29.40
C CYS A 172 20.61 -0.38 29.46
N ALA A 173 20.73 0.28 28.31
CA ALA A 173 20.72 1.73 28.23
C ALA A 173 19.34 2.30 28.62
N PRO A 174 19.28 3.39 29.39
CA PRO A 174 18.02 3.97 29.85
C PRO A 174 17.23 4.64 28.71
N THR A 175 17.91 5.03 27.62
CA THR A 175 17.32 5.73 26.48
C THR A 175 18.02 5.38 25.16
N LEU A 176 17.39 5.75 24.03
CA LEU A 176 17.96 5.61 22.69
C LEU A 176 18.73 6.87 22.32
N THR A 177 20.06 6.78 22.26
CA THR A 177 20.95 7.91 21.99
C THR A 177 21.26 8.08 20.49
N ARG A 178 21.81 9.24 20.16
CA ARG A 178 22.37 9.55 18.83
C ARG A 178 23.43 8.53 18.40
N GLU A 179 24.28 8.10 19.32
CA GLU A 179 25.35 7.12 19.05
C GLU A 179 24.78 5.76 18.64
N HIS A 180 23.70 5.30 19.29
CA HIS A 180 22.99 4.10 18.86
C HIS A 180 22.46 4.29 17.43
N LEU A 181 21.80 5.42 17.15
CA LEU A 181 21.27 5.69 15.82
C LEU A 181 22.37 5.71 14.76
N GLU A 182 23.50 6.36 15.01
CA GLU A 182 24.63 6.43 14.09
C GLU A 182 25.21 5.05 13.79
N LYS A 183 25.43 4.24 14.82
CA LYS A 183 26.01 2.89 14.70
C LYS A 183 25.14 1.93 13.88
N TYR A 184 23.82 2.04 14.01
CA TYR A 184 22.86 1.16 13.31
C TYR A 184 22.20 1.82 12.10
N SER A 185 22.67 3.00 11.69
CA SER A 185 22.20 3.69 10.49
C SER A 185 22.63 2.97 9.22
N TRP A 186 21.85 3.17 8.15
CA TRP A 186 22.27 2.76 6.82
C TRP A 186 23.47 3.61 6.37
N SER A 187 24.37 3.01 5.58
CA SER A 187 25.50 3.75 5.03
C SER A 187 24.99 4.87 4.10
N THR A 188 25.80 5.91 3.93
CA THR A 188 25.45 7.01 3.02
C THR A 188 25.20 6.50 1.60
N ASP A 189 26.03 5.58 1.10
CA ASP A 189 25.87 4.97 -0.22
C ASP A 189 24.55 4.20 -0.37
N GLN A 190 24.12 3.50 0.68
CA GLN A 190 22.82 2.80 0.69
C GLN A 190 21.67 3.81 0.66
N CYS A 191 21.75 4.88 1.46
CA CYS A 191 20.76 5.95 1.47
C CYS A 191 20.69 6.66 0.11
N GLU A 192 21.83 6.95 -0.51
CA GLU A 192 21.92 7.59 -1.82
C GLU A 192 21.28 6.71 -2.90
N LYS A 193 21.59 5.41 -2.92
CA LYS A 193 20.97 4.48 -3.84
C LYS A 193 19.45 4.41 -3.67
N MET A 194 18.97 4.28 -2.42
CA MET A 194 17.52 4.27 -2.14
C MET A 194 16.86 5.59 -2.57
N ALA A 195 17.53 6.73 -2.35
CA ALA A 195 17.04 8.04 -2.75
C ALA A 195 16.95 8.14 -4.28
N GLN A 196 17.99 7.70 -5.01
CA GLN A 196 18.01 7.72 -6.47
C GLN A 196 16.88 6.88 -7.08
N GLU A 197 16.73 5.63 -6.64
CA GLU A 197 15.65 4.74 -7.09
C GLU A 197 14.26 5.35 -6.80
N THR A 198 14.12 6.02 -5.65
CA THR A 198 12.87 6.68 -5.26
C THR A 198 12.57 7.90 -6.13
N LEU A 199 13.56 8.76 -6.37
CA LEU A 199 13.40 9.96 -7.21
C LEU A 199 13.09 9.59 -8.66
N GLU A 200 13.72 8.55 -9.19
CA GLU A 200 13.42 8.01 -10.52
C GLU A 200 11.97 7.52 -10.63
N GLY A 201 11.50 6.77 -9.61
CA GLY A 201 10.13 6.31 -9.52
C GLY A 201 9.09 7.44 -9.42
N GLU A 202 9.37 8.44 -8.59
CA GLU A 202 8.53 9.65 -8.43
C GLU A 202 8.44 10.44 -9.75
N SER A 203 9.57 10.58 -10.45
CA SER A 203 9.65 11.24 -11.76
C SER A 203 8.81 10.50 -12.81
N ALA A 204 8.82 9.17 -12.81
CA ALA A 204 8.03 8.35 -13.74
C ALA A 204 6.51 8.44 -13.51
N LEU A 205 6.07 8.82 -12.30
CA LEU A 205 4.65 9.07 -12.00
C LEU A 205 4.20 10.49 -12.31
N THR A 206 5.14 11.44 -12.36
CA THR A 206 4.84 12.85 -12.64
C THR A 206 4.62 13.05 -14.15
N GLU A 207 3.48 13.65 -14.51
CA GLU A 207 3.21 13.98 -15.91
C GLU A 207 4.18 15.08 -16.38
N LYS A 208 4.96 14.79 -17.42
CA LYS A 208 5.86 15.77 -18.03
C LYS A 208 5.05 16.89 -18.68
N LYS A 209 5.54 18.13 -18.60
CA LYS A 209 4.89 19.31 -19.23
C LYS A 209 4.57 19.09 -20.72
N GLU A 210 5.38 18.31 -21.42
CA GLU A 210 5.23 18.01 -22.85
C GLU A 210 4.26 16.85 -23.15
N ALA A 211 3.85 16.07 -22.15
CA ALA A 211 3.02 14.88 -22.35
C ALA A 211 1.65 15.24 -22.95
N ARG A 212 1.05 16.31 -22.44
CA ARG A 212 -0.28 16.77 -22.85
C ARG A 212 -0.30 17.36 -24.27
N PRO A 213 0.61 18.28 -24.66
CA PRO A 213 0.77 18.67 -26.07
C PRO A 213 1.02 17.48 -27.01
N ARG A 214 1.88 16.54 -26.61
CA ARG A 214 2.18 15.34 -27.42
C ARG A 214 0.94 14.46 -27.62
N LEU A 215 0.13 14.29 -26.59
CA LEU A 215 -1.13 13.55 -26.68
C LEU A 215 -2.10 14.22 -27.67
N LEU A 216 -2.23 15.55 -27.60
CA LEU A 216 -3.09 16.30 -28.52
C LEU A 216 -2.64 16.10 -29.97
N MET A 217 -1.34 16.25 -30.25
CA MET A 217 -0.79 16.01 -31.58
C MET A 217 -1.04 14.57 -32.06
N LEU A 218 -0.86 13.57 -31.18
CA LEU A 218 -1.13 12.16 -31.51
C LEU A 218 -2.59 11.91 -31.88
N LEU A 219 -3.51 12.69 -31.30
CA LEU A 219 -4.95 12.64 -31.59
C LEU A 219 -5.37 13.55 -32.75
N GLY A 220 -4.42 14.20 -33.44
CA GLY A 220 -4.69 15.13 -34.54
C GLY A 220 -5.25 16.48 -34.10
N LEU A 221 -5.00 16.89 -32.85
CA LEU A 221 -5.47 18.15 -32.26
C LEU A 221 -4.31 19.13 -32.07
N GLU A 222 -4.56 20.40 -32.38
CA GLU A 222 -3.62 21.50 -32.13
C GLU A 222 -3.52 21.84 -30.63
N PRO A 223 -2.31 21.89 -30.04
CA PRO A 223 -2.11 22.24 -28.64
C PRO A 223 -2.39 23.73 -28.41
N LYS A 224 -3.58 24.03 -27.90
CA LYS A 224 -4.01 25.39 -27.52
C LYS A 224 -3.84 25.59 -26.00
N PRO A 225 -3.57 26.83 -25.53
CA PRO A 225 -3.33 27.13 -24.10
C PRO A 225 -4.35 26.49 -23.14
N GLY A 226 -5.66 26.54 -23.44
CA GLY A 226 -6.68 25.91 -22.60
C GLY A 226 -6.72 24.36 -22.61
N LEU A 227 -6.07 23.70 -23.57
CA LEU A 227 -5.93 22.24 -23.63
C LEU A 227 -4.58 21.75 -23.10
N THR A 228 -3.60 22.64 -22.92
CA THR A 228 -2.25 22.34 -22.45
C THR A 228 -1.99 22.75 -21.01
N ASP A 229 -2.83 23.63 -20.44
CA ASP A 229 -2.67 24.11 -19.08
C ASP A 229 -2.72 22.97 -18.05
N SER A 230 -1.68 22.90 -17.22
CA SER A 230 -1.52 21.95 -16.11
C SER A 230 -2.44 22.35 -14.94
N GLY A 231 -3.76 22.25 -15.15
CA GLY A 231 -4.73 22.37 -14.07
C GLY A 231 -4.61 21.20 -13.11
N ALA A 232 -3.83 21.41 -12.04
CA ALA A 232 -3.57 20.53 -10.89
C ALA A 232 -3.09 19.11 -11.25
N THR A 233 -1.99 18.68 -10.62
CA THR A 233 -1.71 17.26 -10.40
C THR A 233 -3.02 16.58 -9.99
N ALA A 234 -3.60 15.79 -10.89
CA ALA A 234 -4.73 14.96 -10.57
C ALA A 234 -4.20 13.88 -9.64
N GLU A 235 -4.07 14.21 -8.34
CA GLU A 235 -4.28 13.18 -7.33
C GLU A 235 -5.58 12.51 -7.74
N ILE A 236 -5.49 11.23 -8.08
CA ILE A 236 -6.64 10.43 -8.44
C ILE A 236 -7.58 10.55 -7.24
N ARG A 237 -8.58 11.43 -7.36
CA ARG A 237 -9.69 11.47 -6.43
C ARG A 237 -10.23 10.06 -6.48
N GLY A 238 -9.94 9.29 -5.44
CA GLY A 238 -10.59 8.01 -5.21
C GLY A 238 -12.06 8.25 -5.47
N MET A 239 -12.65 7.42 -6.34
CA MET A 239 -14.06 7.47 -6.64
C MET A 239 -14.80 7.39 -5.30
N THR A 240 -15.12 8.54 -4.72
CA THR A 240 -16.17 8.62 -3.74
C THR A 240 -17.40 8.27 -4.55
N ALA A 241 -17.97 7.10 -4.23
CA ALA A 241 -19.24 6.68 -4.78
C ALA A 241 -20.16 7.90 -4.84
N PRO A 242 -20.88 8.13 -5.95
CA PRO A 242 -21.74 9.29 -6.06
C PRO A 242 -22.61 9.31 -4.81
N ARG A 243 -22.52 10.39 -4.02
CA ARG A 243 -23.46 10.65 -2.94
C ARG A 243 -24.83 10.69 -3.59
N GLN A 244 -25.50 9.55 -3.66
CA GLN A 244 -26.93 9.52 -3.77
C GLN A 244 -27.40 10.32 -2.57
N ARG A 245 -27.96 11.51 -2.83
CA ARG A 245 -28.84 12.16 -1.87
C ARG A 245 -29.91 11.11 -1.57
N SER A 246 -29.75 10.38 -0.47
CA SER A 246 -30.81 9.54 0.04
C SER A 246 -31.94 10.51 0.35
N ARG A 247 -32.98 10.48 -0.48
CA ARG A 247 -34.29 10.96 -0.07
C ARG A 247 -34.55 10.22 1.23
N ARG A 248 -34.66 10.97 2.34
CA ARG A 248 -35.08 10.44 3.64
C ARG A 248 -36.41 9.72 3.42
N GLY A 249 -36.35 8.41 3.22
CA GLY A 249 -37.51 7.55 3.25
C GLY A 249 -38.01 7.57 4.69
N ARG A 250 -39.29 7.92 4.86
CA ARG A 250 -40.00 7.70 6.12
C ARG A 250 -39.77 6.24 6.53
N GLY A 251 -39.17 6.02 7.70
CA GLY A 251 -39.02 4.68 8.27
C GLY A 251 -40.38 4.01 8.36
N ARG A 252 -40.43 2.70 8.10
CA ARG A 252 -41.64 1.91 8.33
C ARG A 252 -41.96 1.95 9.82
N VAL A 253 -43.24 2.11 10.14
CA VAL A 253 -43.73 2.14 11.54
C VAL A 253 -43.33 0.83 12.22
N GLY A 254 -42.52 0.92 13.28
CA GLY A 254 -42.10 -0.24 14.10
C GLY A 254 -40.59 -0.49 14.19
N GLU A 255 -39.74 0.14 13.38
CA GLU A 255 -38.28 -0.03 13.48
C GLU A 255 -37.64 1.00 14.41
N ARG A 256 -37.00 0.53 15.49
CA ARG A 256 -36.17 1.37 16.38
C ARG A 256 -34.88 1.78 15.67
N SER A 257 -34.47 3.04 15.87
CA SER A 257 -33.20 3.54 15.37
C SER A 257 -32.02 2.81 16.03
N PRO A 258 -30.90 2.59 15.30
CA PRO A 258 -29.74 1.91 15.85
C PRO A 258 -29.07 2.81 16.89
N VAL A 259 -29.28 2.50 18.17
CA VAL A 259 -28.59 3.09 19.31
C VAL A 259 -27.93 1.95 20.07
N ARG A 260 -26.73 2.19 20.61
CA ARG A 260 -25.96 1.21 21.37
C ARG A 260 -26.61 1.06 22.75
N ASP A 261 -27.02 -0.14 23.13
CA ASP A 261 -27.57 -0.41 24.46
C ASP A 261 -26.44 -0.39 25.52
N ALA A 262 -26.76 0.13 26.71
CA ALA A 262 -25.84 0.13 27.84
C ALA A 262 -25.78 -1.28 28.45
N ILE A 263 -24.58 -1.86 28.54
CA ILE A 263 -24.34 -3.18 29.15
C ILE A 263 -23.72 -2.98 30.53
N GLY A 264 -24.34 -3.57 31.56
CA GLY A 264 -23.72 -3.86 32.86
C GLY A 264 -23.85 -2.76 33.94
N SER A 265 -24.90 -2.83 34.76
CA SER A 265 -24.96 -2.15 36.05
C SER A 265 -24.09 -2.88 37.08
N LEU A 266 -23.22 -2.13 37.75
CA LEU A 266 -22.44 -2.54 38.92
C LEU A 266 -23.36 -3.18 39.98
N CYS A 267 -23.08 -4.43 40.36
CA CYS A 267 -23.60 -4.99 41.61
C CYS A 267 -22.95 -4.25 42.78
N GLN A 268 -23.78 -3.54 43.53
CA GLN A 268 -23.43 -2.96 44.82
C GLN A 268 -23.37 -4.06 45.89
N ASN A 269 -22.37 -3.95 46.77
CA ASN A 269 -22.24 -4.71 48.00
C ASN A 269 -23.47 -4.54 48.91
N ALA A 270 -23.96 -5.64 49.48
CA ALA A 270 -24.69 -5.65 50.75
C ALA A 270 -24.67 -7.08 51.34
N GLY A 271 -24.22 -7.22 52.60
CA GLY A 271 -24.40 -8.40 53.44
C GLY A 271 -23.14 -9.23 53.65
#